data_AF-A0A1F9TUP3-F1
#
_entry.id   AF-A0A1F9TUP3-F1
#
_cell.length_a   1.000
_cell.length_b   1.000
_cell.length_c   1.000
_cell.angle_alpha   90.00
_cell.angle_beta   90.00
_cell.angle_gamma   90.00
#
_symmetry.space_group_name_H-M   'P 1'
#
loop_
_entity.id
_entity.type
_entity.pdbx_description
1 polymer ?
#
loop_
_entity_poly.entity_id
_entity_poly.type
_entity_poly.pdbx_seq_one_letter_code
_entity_poly.pdbx_strand_id
1 'polypeptide(L)'
;MLFILGLTFFVAVIAQTRILESLSFRLLARNRGGVVPTVAMIAFVVSFASGILDGVSMIGLMIRTLVIILFLAKVTGDSVVYSVMVSTVCTTVCGMWLAYGEPPNLIMKANLFPYLDNAFFLRYCLPVALASYGVVFFNVSRKLKGRRVDTAKLDILDLHTADVRFLQASRHGEVLTPVGFVEDHPGEFGERLHPVLDRLHRGEPLGQAMIAEGIDPDARRRLLGHFVWEPLAETLDRHYEHAAKGGPQSRDESAAAIKAILAEARKGRVRSQLIGGISFVPFIGFLVWHALDHHVPLFAASFAGFAVALFGIIGIRAMRRLALREAAHEYSEYLFLFPLFFSIALLQKAGFFEAIARALLLGVEKFGAAHMAAFQFAGATFLSAMLDNNVVADFAGRAIHGLGAGLIHLFAMAQIAGYAVGGCWTHIGSAQSVVAYAFIRKEIDERYNPFQWIRAMTPVILEIFVLAVVIVYIEGFLYGSR
;
A
#
# COMPACT_ATOMS: atom_id res chain seq x y z
N MET A 1 -15.96 -3.17 -11.65
CA MET A 1 -15.36 -1.91 -12.13
C MET A 1 -15.87 -0.70 -11.36
N LEU A 2 -17.19 -0.42 -11.29
CA LEU A 2 -17.71 0.76 -10.55
C LEU A 2 -17.34 0.79 -9.05
N PHE A 3 -17.30 -0.37 -8.38
CA PHE A 3 -16.82 -0.46 -7.00
C PHE A 3 -15.35 -0.01 -6.87
N ILE A 4 -14.47 -0.50 -7.76
CA ILE A 4 -13.05 -0.11 -7.80
C ILE A 4 -12.92 1.39 -8.03
N LEU A 5 -13.69 1.96 -8.97
CA LEU A 5 -13.72 3.40 -9.22
C LEU A 5 -14.07 4.19 -7.94
N GLY A 6 -15.15 3.83 -7.25
CA GLY A 6 -15.52 4.51 -6.02
C GLY A 6 -14.46 4.38 -4.93
N LEU A 7 -13.76 3.24 -4.88
CA LEU A 7 -12.76 2.94 -3.87
C LEU A 7 -11.45 3.71 -4.11
N THR A 8 -10.98 3.84 -5.35
CA THR A 8 -9.82 4.68 -5.69
C THR A 8 -10.07 6.14 -5.31
N PHE A 9 -11.26 6.66 -5.63
CA PHE A 9 -11.67 8.00 -5.19
C PHE A 9 -11.73 8.13 -3.67
N PHE A 10 -12.30 7.14 -2.98
CA PHE A 10 -12.39 7.14 -1.52
C PHE A 10 -10.99 7.18 -0.88
N VAL A 11 -10.10 6.28 -1.27
CA VAL A 11 -8.76 6.18 -0.68
C VAL A 11 -7.90 7.39 -1.03
N ALA A 12 -7.98 7.92 -2.25
CA ALA A 12 -7.26 9.14 -2.62
C ALA A 12 -7.64 10.33 -1.70
N VAL A 13 -8.92 10.48 -1.35
CA VAL A 13 -9.35 11.52 -0.40
C VAL A 13 -8.82 11.23 1.02
N ILE A 14 -8.92 9.98 1.49
CA ILE A 14 -8.41 9.58 2.81
C ILE A 14 -6.90 9.83 2.92
N ALA A 15 -6.12 9.53 1.87
CA ALA A 15 -4.68 9.76 1.85
C ALA A 15 -4.33 11.23 2.09
N GLN A 16 -5.12 12.17 1.54
CA GLN A 16 -4.89 13.60 1.76
C GLN A 16 -5.18 14.07 3.18
N THR A 17 -5.94 13.31 3.98
CA THR A 17 -6.13 13.61 5.41
C THR A 17 -4.90 13.32 6.26
N ARG A 18 -3.91 12.57 5.74
CA ARG A 18 -2.67 12.18 6.45
C ARG A 18 -2.90 11.36 7.73
N ILE A 19 -3.99 10.60 7.77
CA ILE A 19 -4.39 9.81 8.94
C ILE A 19 -3.32 8.75 9.27
N LEU A 20 -2.76 8.07 8.27
CA LEU A 20 -1.77 7.01 8.49
C LEU A 20 -0.42 7.57 8.93
N GLU A 21 0.04 8.68 8.36
CA GLU A 21 1.26 9.36 8.81
C GLU A 21 1.11 9.79 10.28
N SER A 22 -0.04 10.35 10.63
CA SER A 22 -0.33 10.78 12.01
C SER A 22 -0.38 9.62 13.00
N LEU A 23 -0.92 8.47 12.57
CA LEU A 23 -0.91 7.25 13.38
C LEU A 23 0.53 6.75 13.54
N SER A 24 1.30 6.73 12.46
CA SER A 24 2.64 6.16 12.41
C SER A 24 3.64 6.91 13.29
N PHE A 25 3.62 8.24 13.28
CA PHE A 25 4.43 9.04 14.20
C PHE A 25 3.96 8.91 15.66
N ARG A 26 2.65 8.77 15.91
CA ARG A 26 2.13 8.46 17.25
C ARG A 26 2.64 7.11 17.76
N LEU A 27 2.64 6.08 16.90
CA LEU A 27 3.18 4.76 17.23
C LEU A 27 4.69 4.82 17.46
N LEU A 28 5.44 5.54 16.62
CA LEU A 28 6.88 5.74 16.78
C LEU A 28 7.22 6.41 18.11
N ALA A 29 6.48 7.45 18.49
CA ALA A 29 6.64 8.14 19.77
C ALA A 29 6.30 7.22 20.96
N ARG A 30 5.17 6.50 20.87
CA ARG A 30 4.75 5.51 21.90
C ARG A 30 5.80 4.42 22.10
N ASN A 31 6.45 3.99 21.02
CA ASN A 31 7.50 2.98 21.01
C ASN A 31 8.90 3.55 21.29
N ARG A 32 9.03 4.81 21.74
CA ARG A 32 10.30 5.47 22.05
C ARG A 32 11.32 5.36 20.89
N GLY A 33 10.84 5.60 19.67
CA GLY A 33 11.63 5.53 18.44
C GLY A 33 11.95 4.12 17.94
N GLY A 34 11.41 3.06 18.55
CA GLY A 34 11.64 1.68 18.10
C GLY A 34 11.05 1.43 16.71
N VAL A 35 11.89 1.11 15.72
CA VAL A 35 11.45 0.93 14.33
C VAL A 35 10.65 -0.36 14.16
N VAL A 36 11.16 -1.49 14.64
CA VAL A 36 10.50 -2.81 14.51
C VAL A 36 9.06 -2.82 15.04
N PRO A 37 8.76 -2.44 16.29
CA PRO A 37 7.38 -2.47 16.79
C PRO A 37 6.47 -1.48 16.07
N THR A 38 7.03 -0.40 15.53
CA THR A 38 6.27 0.62 14.78
C THR A 38 5.91 0.11 13.38
N VAL A 39 6.89 -0.40 12.63
CA VAL A 39 6.68 -1.01 11.31
C VAL A 39 5.76 -2.22 11.40
N ALA A 40 5.91 -3.06 12.43
CA ALA A 40 5.04 -4.21 12.65
C ALA A 40 3.58 -3.81 12.87
N MET A 41 3.31 -2.82 13.72
CA MET A 41 1.94 -2.34 13.95
C MET A 41 1.36 -1.66 12.71
N ILE A 42 2.15 -0.88 11.96
CA ILE A 42 1.70 -0.29 10.70
C ILE A 42 1.36 -1.39 9.70
N ALA A 43 2.25 -2.36 9.51
CA ALA A 43 2.01 -3.50 8.63
C ALA A 43 0.76 -4.28 9.06
N PHE A 44 0.55 -4.50 10.35
CA PHE A 44 -0.66 -5.16 10.86
C PHE A 44 -1.93 -4.37 10.52
N VAL A 45 -1.95 -3.07 10.80
CA VAL A 45 -3.09 -2.19 10.50
C VAL A 45 -3.35 -2.15 9.00
N VAL A 46 -2.30 -2.07 8.17
CA VAL A 46 -2.42 -2.05 6.72
C VAL A 46 -2.91 -3.39 6.18
N SER A 47 -2.37 -4.52 6.63
CA SER A 47 -2.81 -5.86 6.22
C SER A 47 -4.26 -6.14 6.62
N PHE A 48 -4.68 -5.67 7.80
CA PHE A 48 -6.08 -5.72 8.19
C PHE A 48 -6.94 -4.85 7.29
N ALA A 49 -6.55 -3.59 7.08
CA ALA A 49 -7.27 -2.64 6.25
C ALA A 49 -7.31 -3.06 4.76
N SER A 50 -6.25 -3.71 4.24
CA SER A 50 -6.21 -4.16 2.85
C SER A 50 -7.26 -5.22 2.57
N GLY A 51 -7.63 -6.05 3.55
CA GLY A 51 -8.78 -6.95 3.44
C GLY A 51 -10.13 -6.26 3.22
N ILE A 52 -10.22 -4.95 3.44
CA ILE A 52 -11.47 -4.19 3.40
C ILE A 52 -11.42 -3.10 2.30
N LEU A 53 -10.26 -2.48 2.06
CA LEU A 53 -10.10 -1.21 1.33
C LEU A 53 -9.30 -1.31 0.03
N ASP A 54 -9.19 -2.51 -0.56
CA ASP A 54 -8.34 -2.81 -1.72
C ASP A 54 -6.83 -2.63 -1.44
N GLY A 55 -6.05 -3.67 -1.67
CA GLY A 55 -4.62 -3.65 -1.41
C GLY A 55 -3.82 -2.70 -2.27
N VAL A 56 -4.26 -2.38 -3.50
CA VAL A 56 -3.56 -1.42 -4.38
C VAL A 56 -3.61 -0.01 -3.80
N SER A 57 -4.78 0.38 -3.32
CA SER A 57 -4.97 1.68 -2.68
C SER A 57 -4.16 1.77 -1.37
N MET A 58 -4.01 0.65 -0.66
CA MET A 58 -3.25 0.58 0.59
C MET A 58 -1.72 0.55 0.42
N ILE A 59 -1.19 0.00 -0.68
CA ILE A 59 0.26 -0.13 -0.87
C ILE A 59 0.94 1.23 -0.97
N GLY A 60 0.36 2.18 -1.70
CA GLY A 60 0.93 3.53 -1.85
C GLY A 60 1.01 4.26 -0.52
N LEU A 61 -0.03 4.13 0.32
CA LEU A 61 -0.08 4.71 1.65
C LEU A 61 0.94 4.05 2.60
N MET A 62 1.07 2.72 2.54
CA MET A 62 2.03 1.95 3.33
C MET A 62 3.47 2.31 2.98
N ILE A 63 3.83 2.28 1.69
CA ILE A 63 5.18 2.58 1.20
C ILE A 63 5.61 3.97 1.66
N ARG A 64 4.81 5.01 1.37
CA ARG A 64 5.15 6.39 1.73
C ARG A 64 5.43 6.55 3.22
N THR A 65 4.60 5.92 4.04
CA THR A 65 4.70 6.03 5.50
C THR A 65 5.88 5.24 6.07
N LEU A 66 6.08 4.04 5.55
CA LEU A 66 7.15 3.14 5.97
C LEU A 66 8.52 3.69 5.56
N VAL A 67 8.65 4.19 4.34
CA VAL A 67 9.88 4.77 3.80
C VAL A 67 10.31 5.99 4.61
N ILE A 68 9.38 6.86 5.03
CA ILE A 68 9.70 7.96 5.96
C ILE A 68 10.35 7.42 7.23
N ILE A 69 9.73 6.45 7.91
CA ILE A 69 10.26 5.91 9.17
C ILE A 69 11.65 5.29 8.96
N LEU A 70 11.85 4.57 7.85
CA LEU A 70 13.13 3.92 7.56
C LEU A 70 14.25 4.91 7.23
N PHE A 71 13.95 5.97 6.47
CA PHE A 71 14.92 7.04 6.22
C PHE A 71 15.28 7.78 7.50
N LEU A 72 14.29 8.13 8.34
CA LEU A 72 14.54 8.74 9.65
C LEU A 72 15.36 7.84 10.59
N ALA A 73 15.26 6.52 10.42
CA ALA A 73 16.06 5.54 11.15
C ALA A 73 17.45 5.29 10.54
N LYS A 74 17.83 6.03 9.48
CA LYS A 74 19.08 5.87 8.74
C LYS A 74 19.33 4.42 8.31
N VAL A 75 18.26 3.76 7.87
CA VAL A 75 18.30 2.39 7.37
C VAL A 75 18.93 2.38 5.98
N THR A 76 19.77 1.38 5.70
CA THR A 76 20.46 1.21 4.41
C THR A 76 19.46 1.07 3.25
N GLY A 77 19.80 1.57 2.06
CA GLY A 77 18.97 1.46 0.84
C GLY A 77 18.40 0.07 0.61
N ASP A 78 19.21 -0.98 0.65
CA ASP A 78 18.78 -2.38 0.48
C ASP A 78 17.70 -2.85 1.46
N SER A 79 17.69 -2.27 2.66
CA SER A 79 16.69 -2.58 3.69
C SER A 79 15.40 -1.79 3.44
N VAL A 80 15.51 -0.55 2.93
CA VAL A 80 14.36 0.24 2.48
C VAL A 80 13.68 -0.45 1.30
N VAL A 81 14.43 -0.80 0.25
CA VAL A 81 13.95 -1.54 -0.93
C VAL A 81 13.23 -2.81 -0.50
N TYR A 82 13.87 -3.62 0.33
CA TYR A 82 13.26 -4.86 0.82
C TYR A 82 11.95 -4.63 1.59
N SER A 83 11.88 -3.62 2.45
CA SER A 83 10.64 -3.33 3.17
C SER A 83 9.53 -2.80 2.27
N VAL A 84 9.86 -2.04 1.22
CA VAL A 84 8.91 -1.65 0.17
C VAL A 84 8.39 -2.87 -0.56
N MET A 85 9.27 -3.79 -0.95
CA MET A 85 8.88 -5.02 -1.64
C MET A 85 8.00 -5.92 -0.77
N VAL A 86 8.37 -6.15 0.49
CA VAL A 86 7.58 -6.98 1.41
C VAL A 86 6.23 -6.33 1.78
N SER A 87 6.10 -5.01 1.60
CA SER A 87 4.80 -4.33 1.75
C SER A 87 3.76 -4.86 0.74
N THR A 88 4.17 -5.35 -0.43
CA THR A 88 3.25 -5.96 -1.40
C THR A 88 2.64 -7.25 -0.85
N VAL A 89 3.42 -8.05 -0.11
CA VAL A 89 2.91 -9.25 0.58
C VAL A 89 1.91 -8.87 1.68
N CYS A 90 2.21 -7.80 2.42
CA CYS A 90 1.30 -7.28 3.44
C CYS A 90 -0.05 -6.82 2.85
N THR A 91 -0.05 -6.24 1.65
CA THR A 91 -1.30 -5.75 1.04
C THR A 91 -2.03 -6.83 0.27
N THR A 92 -1.30 -7.64 -0.51
CA THR A 92 -1.86 -8.66 -1.42
C THR A 92 -2.12 -9.98 -0.72
N VAL A 93 -1.09 -10.64 -0.19
CA VAL A 93 -1.24 -11.96 0.47
C VAL A 93 -2.05 -11.81 1.74
N CYS A 94 -1.72 -10.84 2.58
CA CYS A 94 -2.46 -10.65 3.83
C CYS A 94 -3.83 -10.01 3.60
N GLY A 95 -4.13 -9.47 2.41
CA GLY A 95 -5.43 -8.92 2.03
C GLY A 95 -6.46 -9.97 1.61
N MET A 96 -6.06 -11.25 1.47
CA MET A 96 -6.96 -12.28 0.94
C MET A 96 -8.09 -12.73 1.88
N TRP A 97 -8.10 -12.27 3.14
CA TRP A 97 -9.00 -12.79 4.18
C TRP A 97 -10.46 -12.37 4.06
N LEU A 98 -10.77 -11.46 3.13
CA LEU A 98 -12.13 -11.06 2.76
C LEU A 98 -12.25 -10.92 1.24
N ALA A 99 -13.47 -11.11 0.75
CA ALA A 99 -13.79 -10.95 -0.67
C ALA A 99 -13.43 -9.56 -1.21
N TYR A 100 -13.52 -8.53 -0.37
CA TYR A 100 -13.36 -7.12 -0.77
C TYR A 100 -11.91 -6.64 -0.76
N GLY A 101 -10.99 -7.44 -0.21
CA GLY A 101 -9.63 -6.97 0.03
C GLY A 101 -8.77 -6.85 -1.21
N GLU A 102 -9.06 -7.69 -2.20
CA GLU A 102 -8.32 -7.74 -3.45
C GLU A 102 -9.32 -7.91 -4.60
N PRO A 103 -9.20 -7.14 -5.70
CA PRO A 103 -9.97 -7.35 -6.92
C PRO A 103 -10.06 -8.82 -7.39
N PRO A 104 -8.99 -9.66 -7.36
CA PRO A 104 -9.11 -11.08 -7.71
C PRO A 104 -10.03 -11.88 -6.78
N ASN A 105 -10.17 -11.51 -5.50
CA ASN A 105 -11.10 -12.20 -4.58
C ASN A 105 -12.56 -11.92 -4.98
N LEU A 106 -12.87 -10.68 -5.36
CA LEU A 106 -14.19 -10.30 -5.87
C LEU A 106 -14.52 -11.03 -7.16
N ILE A 107 -13.55 -11.16 -8.07
CA ILE A 107 -13.69 -11.92 -9.31
C ILE A 107 -13.99 -13.38 -9.00
N MET A 108 -13.21 -14.00 -8.12
CA MET A 108 -13.40 -15.39 -7.72
C MET A 108 -14.78 -15.60 -7.09
N LYS A 109 -15.19 -14.70 -6.17
CA LYS A 109 -16.53 -14.72 -5.56
C LYS A 109 -17.65 -14.59 -6.59
N ALA A 110 -17.51 -13.67 -7.56
CA ALA A 110 -18.50 -13.47 -8.60
C ALA A 110 -18.61 -14.68 -9.53
N ASN A 111 -17.48 -15.29 -9.89
CA ASN A 111 -17.44 -16.47 -10.75
C ASN A 111 -18.00 -17.73 -10.11
N LEU A 112 -17.98 -17.81 -8.77
CA LEU A 112 -18.37 -18.99 -8.01
C LEU A 112 -19.59 -18.73 -7.11
N PHE A 113 -20.39 -17.73 -7.42
CA PHE A 113 -21.64 -17.49 -6.70
C PHE A 113 -22.61 -18.68 -6.86
N PRO A 114 -23.31 -19.15 -5.81
CA PRO A 114 -23.35 -18.63 -4.43
C PRO A 114 -22.35 -19.28 -3.46
N TYR A 115 -21.38 -20.04 -3.93
CA TYR A 115 -20.54 -20.90 -3.09
C TYR A 115 -19.51 -20.16 -2.23
N LEU A 116 -19.05 -18.97 -2.64
CA LEU A 116 -18.04 -18.19 -1.90
C LEU A 116 -18.67 -16.97 -1.20
N ASP A 117 -19.14 -17.17 0.01
CA ASP A 117 -19.62 -16.09 0.87
C ASP A 117 -18.50 -15.49 1.73
N ASN A 118 -18.81 -14.51 2.59
CA ASN A 118 -17.79 -13.92 3.47
C ASN A 118 -17.30 -14.92 4.52
N ALA A 119 -18.13 -15.90 4.91
CA ALA A 119 -17.74 -16.93 5.86
C ALA A 119 -16.67 -17.86 5.27
N PHE A 120 -16.73 -18.15 3.96
CA PHE A 120 -15.68 -18.87 3.24
C PHE A 120 -14.32 -18.19 3.40
N PHE A 121 -14.23 -16.88 3.11
CA PHE A 121 -12.96 -16.15 3.20
C PHE A 121 -12.41 -16.13 4.64
N LEU A 122 -13.27 -15.91 5.63
CA LEU A 122 -12.89 -15.95 7.04
C LEU A 122 -12.43 -17.33 7.51
N ARG A 123 -13.04 -18.39 6.99
CA ARG A 123 -12.70 -19.76 7.38
C ARG A 123 -11.42 -20.25 6.71
N TYR A 124 -11.31 -20.03 5.41
CA TYR A 124 -10.30 -20.69 4.58
C TYR A 124 -9.14 -19.77 4.19
N CYS A 125 -9.38 -18.47 4.00
CA CYS A 125 -8.34 -17.53 3.53
C CYS A 125 -7.67 -16.77 4.68
N LEU A 126 -8.40 -16.42 5.75
CA LEU A 126 -7.85 -15.74 6.92
C LEU A 126 -6.68 -16.49 7.58
N PRO A 127 -6.71 -17.82 7.77
CA PRO A 127 -5.57 -18.53 8.37
C PRO A 127 -4.29 -18.39 7.53
N VAL A 128 -4.41 -18.50 6.20
CA VAL A 128 -3.29 -18.32 5.27
C VAL A 128 -2.73 -16.88 5.36
N ALA A 129 -3.62 -15.88 5.39
CA ALA A 129 -3.25 -14.48 5.52
C ALA A 129 -2.48 -14.20 6.84
N LEU A 130 -2.99 -14.69 7.97
CA LEU A 130 -2.35 -14.50 9.28
C LEU A 130 -1.00 -15.21 9.36
N ALA A 131 -0.91 -16.43 8.84
CA ALA A 131 0.33 -17.20 8.84
C ALA A 131 1.39 -16.52 7.95
N SER A 132 0.99 -16.01 6.78
CA SER A 132 1.84 -15.24 5.88
C SER A 132 2.32 -13.93 6.49
N TYR A 133 1.44 -13.21 7.22
CA TYR A 133 1.83 -12.03 7.97
C TYR A 133 2.92 -12.36 9.02
N GLY A 134 2.81 -13.49 9.70
CA GLY A 134 3.83 -13.98 10.64
C GLY A 134 5.21 -14.14 9.99
N VAL A 135 5.27 -14.72 8.79
CA VAL A 135 6.51 -14.86 8.00
C VAL A 135 7.11 -13.50 7.67
N VAL A 136 6.28 -12.57 7.18
CA VAL A 136 6.70 -11.20 6.86
C VAL A 136 7.22 -10.48 8.11
N PHE A 137 6.47 -10.51 9.20
CA PHE A 137 6.83 -9.90 10.46
C PHE A 137 8.18 -10.41 10.97
N PHE A 138 8.40 -11.73 10.92
CA PHE A 138 9.67 -12.32 11.36
C PHE A 138 10.86 -11.84 10.52
N ASN A 139 10.71 -11.84 9.20
CA ASN A 139 11.76 -11.39 8.27
C ASN A 139 12.09 -9.90 8.43
N VAL A 140 11.08 -9.05 8.49
CA VAL A 140 11.25 -7.60 8.71
C VAL A 140 11.87 -7.33 10.08
N SER A 141 11.43 -8.02 11.13
CA SER A 141 11.98 -7.89 12.48
C SER A 141 13.45 -8.27 12.56
N ARG A 142 13.88 -9.32 11.84
CA ARG A 142 15.29 -9.70 11.73
C ARG A 142 16.11 -8.62 11.03
N LYS A 143 15.63 -8.08 9.91
CA LYS A 143 16.36 -7.10 9.11
C LYS A 143 16.48 -5.73 9.78
N LEU A 144 15.45 -5.33 10.54
CA LEU A 144 15.38 -4.03 11.22
C LEU A 144 15.78 -4.10 12.71
N LYS A 145 16.29 -5.23 13.19
CA LYS A 145 16.64 -5.43 14.61
C LYS A 145 17.58 -4.35 15.12
N GLY A 146 17.22 -3.74 16.25
CA GLY A 146 18.02 -2.71 16.93
C GLY A 146 17.96 -1.32 16.29
N ARG A 147 17.25 -1.14 15.16
CA ARG A 147 17.08 0.18 14.53
C ARG A 147 16.15 1.05 15.34
N ARG A 148 16.55 2.31 15.55
CA ARG A 148 15.80 3.31 16.30
C ARG A 148 15.88 4.65 15.60
N VAL A 149 14.79 5.41 15.66
CA VAL A 149 14.76 6.82 15.31
C VAL A 149 15.04 7.63 16.57
N ASP A 150 16.05 8.49 16.54
CA ASP A 150 16.31 9.44 17.62
C ASP A 150 15.33 10.60 17.47
N THR A 151 14.11 10.42 18.02
CA THR A 151 13.04 11.40 17.91
C THR A 151 13.40 12.77 18.51
N ALA A 152 14.39 12.84 19.40
CA ALA A 152 14.84 14.10 19.97
C ALA A 152 15.75 14.91 19.02
N LYS A 153 16.35 14.26 18.03
CA LYS A 153 17.24 14.89 17.03
C LYS A 153 16.59 15.10 15.66
N LEU A 154 15.31 14.75 15.53
CA LEU A 154 14.58 14.96 14.30
C LEU A 154 14.44 16.46 14.02
N ASP A 155 14.50 16.80 12.73
CA ASP A 155 14.22 18.14 12.28
C ASP A 155 12.77 18.55 12.63
N ILE A 156 12.53 19.86 12.74
CA ILE A 156 11.22 20.40 13.07
C ILE A 156 10.16 20.02 12.01
N LEU A 157 10.51 19.95 10.73
CA LEU A 157 9.60 19.52 9.68
C LEU A 157 9.34 18.01 9.73
N ASP A 158 10.35 17.21 10.09
CA ASP A 158 10.22 15.76 10.25
C ASP A 158 9.34 15.39 11.45
N LEU A 159 9.48 16.11 12.57
CA LEU A 159 8.60 15.96 13.74
C LEU A 159 7.13 16.27 13.42
N HIS A 160 6.91 17.11 12.42
CA HIS A 160 5.60 17.59 12.00
C HIS A 160 5.24 17.15 10.58
N THR A 161 5.79 16.04 10.08
CA THR A 161 5.62 15.60 8.68
C THR A 161 4.17 15.56 8.24
N ALA A 162 3.25 15.07 9.08
CA ALA A 162 1.83 15.03 8.75
C ALA A 162 1.21 16.43 8.58
N ASP A 163 1.62 17.39 9.40
CA ASP A 163 1.16 18.79 9.35
C ASP A 163 1.75 19.49 8.10
N VAL A 164 3.04 19.30 7.83
CA VAL A 164 3.75 19.84 6.65
C VAL A 164 3.15 19.32 5.35
N ARG A 165 2.96 18.01 5.21
CA ARG A 165 2.36 17.43 4.00
C ARG A 165 0.90 17.81 3.79
N PHE A 166 0.15 17.98 4.88
CA PHE A 166 -1.20 18.51 4.78
C PHE A 166 -1.18 19.96 4.26
N LEU A 167 -0.24 20.80 4.73
CA LEU A 167 -0.04 22.15 4.20
C LEU A 167 0.28 22.13 2.70
N GLN A 168 1.28 21.35 2.28
CA GLN A 168 1.65 21.19 0.86
C GLN A 168 0.43 20.82 0.00
N ALA A 169 -0.31 19.78 0.40
CA ALA A 169 -1.53 19.36 -0.31
C ALA A 169 -2.60 20.46 -0.33
N SER A 170 -2.74 21.22 0.76
CA SER A 170 -3.77 22.25 0.89
C SER A 170 -3.47 23.53 0.11
N ARG A 171 -2.20 23.87 -0.07
CA ARG A 171 -1.74 25.12 -0.69
C ARG A 171 -1.34 24.91 -2.13
N HIS A 172 -0.46 23.95 -2.37
CA HIS A 172 0.18 23.72 -3.67
C HIS A 172 -0.58 22.69 -4.50
N GLY A 173 -1.37 21.83 -3.85
CA GLY A 173 -2.08 20.75 -4.55
C GLY A 173 -1.13 19.65 -5.02
N GLU A 174 -0.03 19.49 -4.30
CA GLU A 174 0.98 18.45 -4.47
C GLU A 174 1.65 18.16 -3.13
N VAL A 175 2.29 17.00 -3.01
CA VAL A 175 3.04 16.61 -1.82
C VAL A 175 4.37 16.04 -2.27
N LEU A 176 5.40 16.86 -2.13
CA LEU A 176 6.75 16.55 -2.59
C LEU A 176 7.61 16.05 -1.43
N THR A 177 8.44 15.05 -1.71
CA THR A 177 9.57 14.72 -0.85
C THR A 177 10.64 15.81 -1.00
N PRO A 178 11.55 15.99 -0.03
CA PRO A 178 12.68 16.90 -0.21
C PRO A 178 13.49 16.61 -1.47
N VAL A 179 13.70 15.32 -1.78
CA VAL A 179 14.40 14.86 -2.99
C VAL A 179 13.64 15.25 -4.24
N GLY A 180 12.37 14.85 -4.35
CA GLY A 180 11.54 15.15 -5.53
C GLY A 180 11.36 16.66 -5.74
N PHE A 181 11.26 17.46 -4.67
CA PHE A 181 11.20 18.91 -4.79
C PHE A 181 12.46 19.49 -5.43
N VAL A 182 13.64 18.99 -5.05
CA VAL A 182 14.92 19.44 -5.61
C VAL A 182 15.05 19.01 -7.07
N GLU A 183 14.65 17.79 -7.41
CA GLU A 183 14.64 17.25 -8.78
C GLU A 183 13.69 18.00 -9.72
N ASP A 184 12.54 18.46 -9.21
CA ASP A 184 11.56 19.22 -9.99
C ASP A 184 12.01 20.68 -10.24
N HIS A 185 13.05 21.16 -9.56
CA HIS A 185 13.53 22.55 -9.64
C HIS A 185 15.02 22.66 -9.99
N PRO A 186 15.54 21.95 -11.01
CA PRO A 186 16.99 21.88 -11.26
C PRO A 186 17.60 23.25 -11.56
N GLY A 187 16.83 24.16 -12.17
CA GLY A 187 17.26 25.52 -12.50
C GLY A 187 17.56 26.41 -11.29
N GLU A 188 16.92 26.16 -10.14
CA GLU A 188 17.16 26.95 -8.91
C GLU A 188 18.39 26.45 -8.14
N PHE A 189 18.84 25.21 -8.38
CA PHE A 189 20.03 24.61 -7.73
C PHE A 189 21.28 24.67 -8.61
N GLY A 190 21.14 24.67 -9.94
CA GLY A 190 22.27 24.72 -10.88
C GLY A 190 23.30 23.62 -10.62
N GLU A 191 24.58 23.97 -10.54
CA GLU A 191 25.67 23.02 -10.26
C GLU A 191 25.60 22.39 -8.85
N ARG A 192 24.80 22.95 -7.94
CA ARG A 192 24.62 22.45 -6.57
C ARG A 192 23.54 21.37 -6.45
N LEU A 193 22.85 21.03 -7.54
CA LEU A 193 21.77 20.05 -7.55
C LEU A 193 22.21 18.69 -6.97
N HIS A 194 23.22 18.05 -7.57
CA HIS A 194 23.70 16.74 -7.13
C HIS A 194 24.29 16.75 -5.71
N PRO A 195 25.13 17.73 -5.31
CA PRO A 195 25.59 17.84 -3.92
C PRO A 195 24.46 17.95 -2.89
N VAL A 196 23.39 18.70 -3.19
CA VAL A 196 22.22 18.80 -2.31
C VAL A 196 21.48 17.46 -2.24
N LEU A 197 21.25 16.80 -3.38
CA LEU A 197 20.61 15.48 -3.42
C LEU A 197 21.39 14.44 -2.62
N ASP A 198 22.72 14.42 -2.74
CA ASP A 198 23.59 13.51 -1.99
C ASP A 198 23.44 13.69 -0.47
N ARG A 199 23.29 14.94 0.00
CA ARG A 199 23.02 15.24 1.42
C ARG A 199 21.65 14.79 1.86
N LEU A 200 20.62 15.04 1.05
CA LEU A 200 19.27 14.58 1.31
C LEU A 200 19.21 13.05 1.42
N HIS A 201 19.91 12.33 0.54
CA HIS A 201 20.03 10.87 0.60
C HIS A 201 20.75 10.37 1.86
N ARG A 202 21.61 11.19 2.48
CA ARG A 202 22.22 10.91 3.80
C ARG A 202 21.29 11.25 4.98
N GLY A 203 20.10 11.77 4.72
CA GLY A 203 19.11 12.17 5.72
C GLY A 203 19.38 13.53 6.35
N GLU A 204 20.11 14.41 5.67
CA GLU A 204 20.21 15.82 6.07
C GLU A 204 18.92 16.57 5.69
N PRO A 205 18.37 17.46 6.55
CA PRO A 205 17.19 18.25 6.22
C PRO A 205 17.46 19.22 5.06
N LEU A 206 16.44 19.47 4.22
CA LEU A 206 16.56 20.31 3.01
C LEU A 206 17.23 21.67 3.28
N GLY A 207 16.80 22.38 4.32
CA GLY A 207 17.38 23.68 4.66
C GLY A 207 18.86 23.60 5.06
N GLN A 208 19.24 22.58 5.82
CA GLN A 208 20.65 22.37 6.20
C GLN A 208 21.50 21.99 4.99
N ALA A 209 20.98 21.14 4.10
CA ALA A 209 21.66 20.75 2.87
C ALA A 209 21.92 21.96 1.97
N MET A 210 20.93 22.85 1.81
CA MET A 210 21.08 24.09 1.04
C MET A 210 22.09 25.05 1.65
N ILE A 211 22.12 25.20 2.98
CA ILE A 211 23.11 26.03 3.66
C ILE A 211 24.52 25.45 3.51
N ALA A 212 24.67 24.14 3.67
CA ALA A 212 25.96 23.47 3.57
C ALA A 212 26.56 23.54 2.15
N GLU A 213 25.71 23.55 1.12
CA GLU A 213 26.12 23.70 -0.29
C GLU A 213 26.17 25.17 -0.76
N GLY A 214 25.95 26.13 0.14
CA GLY A 214 26.13 27.54 -0.14
C GLY A 214 25.07 28.15 -1.07
N ILE A 215 23.83 27.65 -1.03
CA ILE A 215 22.72 28.25 -1.77
C ILE A 215 22.43 29.65 -1.22
N ASP A 216 22.25 30.61 -2.12
CA ASP A 216 21.98 32.01 -1.82
C ASP A 216 20.78 32.19 -0.85
N PRO A 217 20.85 33.06 0.17
CA PRO A 217 19.78 33.23 1.15
C PRO A 217 18.42 33.65 0.58
N ASP A 218 18.37 34.43 -0.51
CA ASP A 218 17.10 34.76 -1.16
C ASP A 218 16.54 33.53 -1.87
N ALA A 219 17.39 32.78 -2.58
CA ALA A 219 17.00 31.52 -3.22
C ALA A 219 16.50 30.48 -2.18
N ARG A 220 17.23 30.28 -1.08
CA ARG A 220 16.81 29.36 0.00
C ARG A 220 15.44 29.72 0.57
N ARG A 221 15.20 31.00 0.87
CA ARG A 221 13.90 31.46 1.40
C ARG A 221 12.78 31.16 0.40
N ARG A 222 12.97 31.49 -0.89
CA ARG A 222 11.99 31.15 -1.92
C ARG A 222 11.73 29.65 -1.98
N LEU A 223 12.79 28.84 -2.01
CA LEU A 223 12.71 27.37 -2.09
C LEU A 223 12.04 26.75 -0.86
N LEU A 224 12.38 27.19 0.36
CA LEU A 224 11.74 26.72 1.59
C LEU A 224 10.26 27.14 1.68
N GLY A 225 9.96 28.35 1.21
CA GLY A 225 8.59 28.84 1.09
C GLY A 225 7.77 28.02 0.11
N HIS A 226 8.34 27.73 -1.07
CA HIS A 226 7.70 26.89 -2.07
C HIS A 226 7.54 25.45 -1.56
N PHE A 227 8.56 24.91 -0.89
CA PHE A 227 8.51 23.55 -0.37
C PHE A 227 7.43 23.34 0.71
N VAL A 228 7.25 24.31 1.64
CA VAL A 228 6.27 24.17 2.74
C VAL A 228 5.12 25.16 2.59
N TRP A 229 5.42 26.44 2.80
CA TRP A 229 4.48 27.54 2.74
C TRP A 229 5.26 28.87 2.80
N GLU A 230 4.90 29.86 1.98
CA GLU A 230 5.63 31.12 1.82
C GLU A 230 5.82 31.90 3.13
N PRO A 231 4.80 32.01 4.02
CA PRO A 231 4.97 32.64 5.34
C PRO A 231 5.94 31.94 6.28
N LEU A 232 6.27 30.66 6.03
CA LEU A 232 7.28 29.93 6.79
C LEU A 232 8.70 30.14 6.24
N ALA A 233 8.87 30.67 5.04
CA ALA A 233 10.16 30.80 4.34
C ALA A 233 11.25 31.42 5.22
N GLU A 234 11.02 32.63 5.71
CA GLU A 234 12.00 33.39 6.50
C GLU A 234 12.26 32.74 7.85
N THR A 235 11.22 32.21 8.49
CA THR A 235 11.33 31.58 9.80
C THR A 235 12.10 30.26 9.71
N LEU A 236 11.84 29.45 8.67
CA LEU A 236 12.58 28.22 8.40
C LEU A 236 14.03 28.49 8.05
N ASP A 237 14.29 29.50 7.22
CA ASP A 237 15.66 29.85 6.86
C ASP A 237 16.49 30.24 8.09
N ARG A 238 15.94 31.09 8.97
CA ARG A 238 16.56 31.44 10.26
C ARG A 238 16.79 30.22 11.15
N HIS A 239 15.81 29.32 11.23
CA HIS A 239 15.93 28.06 11.98
C HIS A 239 17.14 27.25 11.51
N TYR A 240 17.26 27.06 10.20
CA TYR A 240 18.35 26.25 9.63
C TYR A 240 19.71 26.94 9.72
N GLU A 241 19.79 28.27 9.60
CA GLU A 241 21.03 29.00 9.86
C GLU A 241 21.50 28.86 11.30
N HIS A 242 20.57 28.91 12.26
CA HIS A 242 20.88 28.71 13.67
C HIS A 242 21.33 27.26 13.93
N ALA A 243 20.64 26.27 13.34
CA ALA A 243 21.01 24.87 13.43
C ALA A 243 22.41 24.59 12.83
N ALA A 244 22.72 25.17 11.67
CA ALA A 244 24.03 25.03 11.02
C ALA A 244 25.19 25.63 11.83
N LYS A 245 24.92 26.68 12.62
CA LYS A 245 25.89 27.31 13.53
C LYS A 245 26.14 26.51 14.82
N GLY A 246 25.44 25.40 15.03
CA GLY A 246 25.59 24.55 16.23
C GLY A 246 25.06 25.20 17.52
N GLY A 247 24.19 26.22 17.40
CA GLY A 247 23.61 26.90 18.57
C GLY A 247 22.64 25.98 19.35
N PRO A 248 22.53 26.14 20.69
CA PRO A 248 21.58 25.35 21.47
C PRO A 248 20.13 25.64 21.05
N GLN A 249 19.37 24.58 20.72
CA GLN A 249 17.96 24.66 20.27
C GLN A 249 17.04 25.47 21.20
N SER A 250 17.37 25.58 22.49
CA SER A 250 16.58 26.33 23.47
C SER A 250 16.61 27.85 23.28
N ARG A 251 17.47 28.38 22.40
CA ARG A 251 17.57 29.81 22.08
C ARG A 251 16.98 30.18 20.72
N ASP A 252 16.36 29.22 20.05
CA ASP A 252 15.81 29.43 18.73
C ASP A 252 14.33 29.82 18.78
N GLU A 253 14.07 31.12 18.79
CA GLU A 253 12.72 31.69 18.73
C GLU A 253 11.97 31.29 17.44
N SER A 254 12.70 31.00 16.36
CA SER A 254 12.11 30.62 15.07
C SER A 254 11.45 29.23 15.15
N ALA A 255 11.99 28.31 15.95
CA ALA A 255 11.39 27.00 16.18
C ALA A 255 10.01 27.10 16.86
N ALA A 256 9.82 28.05 17.78
CA ALA A 256 8.53 28.27 18.42
C ALA A 256 7.50 28.86 17.44
N ALA A 257 7.91 29.80 16.59
CA ALA A 257 7.08 30.39 15.55
C ALA A 257 6.65 29.34 14.50
N ILE A 258 7.56 28.48 14.04
CA ILE A 258 7.24 27.36 13.14
C ILE A 258 6.20 26.44 13.79
N LYS A 259 6.40 26.05 15.06
CA LYS A 259 5.44 25.20 15.79
C LYS A 259 4.06 25.83 15.90
N ALA A 260 3.97 27.13 16.15
CA ALA A 260 2.69 27.84 16.23
C ALA A 260 1.93 27.80 14.89
N ILE A 261 2.63 28.02 13.78
CA ILE A 261 2.04 27.94 12.43
C ILE A 261 1.59 26.52 12.11
N LEU A 262 2.43 25.52 12.37
CA LEU A 262 2.10 24.11 12.14
C LEU A 262 0.95 23.62 13.04
N ALA A 263 0.78 24.21 14.24
CA ALA A 263 -0.35 23.91 15.12
C ALA A 263 -1.69 24.39 14.52
N GLU A 264 -1.70 25.47 13.73
CA GLU A 264 -2.92 25.90 13.03
C GLU A 264 -3.26 24.94 11.89
N ALA A 265 -2.27 24.54 11.10
CA ALA A 265 -2.44 23.50 10.07
C ALA A 265 -2.97 22.18 10.66
N ARG A 266 -2.45 21.80 11.84
CA ARG A 266 -2.90 20.62 12.58
C ARG A 266 -4.39 20.64 12.89
N LYS A 267 -4.98 21.79 13.24
CA LYS A 267 -6.42 21.88 13.52
C LYS A 267 -7.24 21.52 12.27
N GLY A 268 -6.86 22.09 11.12
CA GLY A 268 -7.47 21.77 9.83
C GLY A 268 -7.34 20.28 9.50
N ARG A 269 -6.12 19.75 9.64
CA ARG A 269 -5.83 18.32 9.40
C ARG A 269 -6.65 17.40 10.29
N VAL A 270 -6.70 17.64 11.60
CA VAL A 270 -7.45 16.81 12.55
C VAL A 270 -8.94 16.81 12.23
N ARG A 271 -9.51 17.95 11.81
CA ARG A 271 -10.89 18.01 11.35
C ARG A 271 -11.11 17.16 10.09
N SER A 272 -10.23 17.29 9.09
CA SER A 272 -10.30 16.45 7.87
C SER A 272 -10.15 14.96 8.19
N GLN A 273 -9.25 14.60 9.12
CA GLN A 273 -9.08 13.22 9.59
C GLN A 273 -10.30 12.69 10.32
N LEU A 274 -10.96 13.50 11.14
CA LEU A 274 -12.19 13.10 11.83
C LEU A 274 -13.29 12.76 10.82
N ILE A 275 -13.50 13.63 9.84
CA ILE A 275 -14.50 13.41 8.79
C ILE A 275 -14.12 12.20 7.92
N GLY A 276 -12.84 12.05 7.56
CA GLY A 276 -12.33 10.85 6.89
C GLY A 276 -12.50 9.58 7.72
N GLY A 277 -12.33 9.65 9.04
CA GLY A 277 -12.64 8.54 9.95
C GLY A 277 -14.13 8.19 9.93
N ILE A 278 -15.00 9.20 9.96
CA ILE A 278 -16.45 9.02 9.91
C ILE A 278 -16.90 8.40 8.58
N SER A 279 -16.22 8.67 7.46
CA SER A 279 -16.59 8.08 6.17
C SER A 279 -16.48 6.56 6.08
N PHE A 280 -15.76 5.91 7.01
CA PHE A 280 -15.79 4.46 7.12
C PHE A 280 -17.15 3.92 7.59
N VAL A 281 -17.96 4.71 8.31
CA VAL A 281 -19.28 4.29 8.80
C VAL A 281 -20.24 3.96 7.65
N PRO A 282 -20.53 4.88 6.69
CA PRO A 282 -21.38 4.53 5.56
C PRO A 282 -20.72 3.48 4.66
N PHE A 283 -19.40 3.53 4.45
CA PHE A 283 -18.70 2.53 3.65
C PHE A 283 -18.91 1.11 4.19
N ILE A 284 -18.57 0.87 5.46
CA ILE A 284 -18.73 -0.43 6.12
C ILE A 284 -20.21 -0.78 6.24
N GLY A 285 -21.07 0.18 6.58
CA GLY A 285 -22.51 -0.04 6.70
C GLY A 285 -23.13 -0.58 5.40
N PHE A 286 -22.81 0.00 4.25
CA PHE A 286 -23.27 -0.48 2.96
C PHE A 286 -22.60 -1.81 2.54
N LEU A 287 -21.36 -2.09 2.94
CA LEU A 287 -20.75 -3.42 2.74
C LEU A 287 -21.50 -4.51 3.52
N VAL A 288 -21.81 -4.24 4.78
CA VAL A 288 -22.60 -5.15 5.63
C VAL A 288 -24.00 -5.32 5.05
N TRP A 289 -24.65 -4.23 4.61
CA TRP A 289 -25.95 -4.33 3.98
C TRP A 289 -25.91 -5.14 2.68
N HIS A 290 -24.95 -4.90 1.79
CA HIS A 290 -24.76 -5.73 0.59
C HIS A 290 -24.52 -7.22 0.93
N ALA A 291 -23.78 -7.51 2.00
CA ALA A 291 -23.56 -8.88 2.44
C ALA A 291 -24.85 -9.56 2.93
N LEU A 292 -25.78 -8.80 3.53
CA LEU A 292 -27.09 -9.29 3.98
C LEU A 292 -28.10 -9.36 2.82
N ASP A 293 -28.04 -8.41 1.89
CA ASP A 293 -28.93 -8.27 0.75
C ASP A 293 -28.13 -7.93 -0.52
N HIS A 294 -27.99 -8.93 -1.39
CA HIS A 294 -27.19 -8.81 -2.61
C HIS A 294 -27.86 -7.92 -3.67
N HIS A 295 -29.11 -7.47 -3.46
CA HIS A 295 -29.75 -6.46 -4.32
C HIS A 295 -29.17 -5.06 -4.11
N VAL A 296 -28.60 -4.79 -2.94
CA VAL A 296 -27.86 -3.54 -2.72
C VAL A 296 -26.60 -3.58 -3.56
N PRO A 297 -26.38 -2.62 -4.48
CA PRO A 297 -25.20 -2.67 -5.34
C PRO A 297 -23.93 -2.42 -4.52
N LEU A 298 -22.94 -3.30 -4.68
CA LEU A 298 -21.66 -3.20 -3.97
C LEU A 298 -20.96 -1.84 -4.16
N PHE A 299 -21.08 -1.22 -5.34
CA PHE A 299 -20.49 0.09 -5.60
C PHE A 299 -21.07 1.21 -4.72
N ALA A 300 -22.28 1.06 -4.19
CA ALA A 300 -22.86 2.08 -3.31
C ALA A 300 -22.01 2.29 -2.05
N ALA A 301 -21.38 1.23 -1.54
CA ALA A 301 -20.50 1.32 -0.38
C ALA A 301 -19.33 2.26 -0.63
N SER A 302 -18.56 2.01 -1.70
CA SER A 302 -17.38 2.80 -2.05
C SER A 302 -17.73 4.27 -2.34
N PHE A 303 -18.84 4.53 -3.05
CA PHE A 303 -19.26 5.90 -3.34
C PHE A 303 -19.82 6.64 -2.11
N ALA A 304 -20.51 5.95 -1.20
CA ALA A 304 -21.00 6.55 0.04
C ALA A 304 -19.83 6.94 0.96
N GLY A 305 -18.81 6.07 1.07
CA GLY A 305 -17.56 6.39 1.76
C GLY A 305 -16.87 7.61 1.14
N PHE A 306 -16.67 7.60 -0.17
CA PHE A 306 -16.08 8.72 -0.90
C PHE A 306 -16.83 10.04 -0.66
N ALA A 307 -18.17 10.03 -0.78
CA ALA A 307 -18.99 11.23 -0.60
C ALA A 307 -18.79 11.86 0.78
N VAL A 308 -18.76 11.03 1.85
CA VAL A 308 -18.51 11.52 3.21
C VAL A 308 -17.07 12.00 3.38
N ALA A 309 -16.10 11.26 2.84
CA ALA A 309 -14.68 11.63 2.93
C ALA A 309 -14.42 12.99 2.25
N LEU A 310 -15.10 13.24 1.12
CA LEU A 310 -14.96 14.47 0.35
C LEU A 310 -15.35 15.70 1.17
N PHE A 311 -16.34 15.61 2.06
CA PHE A 311 -16.68 16.72 2.98
C PHE A 311 -15.51 17.09 3.90
N GLY A 312 -14.58 16.17 4.17
CA GLY A 312 -13.38 16.43 4.96
C GLY A 312 -12.42 17.41 4.29
N ILE A 313 -12.47 17.52 2.96
CA ILE A 313 -11.56 18.37 2.16
C ILE A 313 -12.30 19.33 1.22
N ILE A 314 -13.63 19.38 1.27
CA ILE A 314 -14.46 20.12 0.31
C ILE A 314 -14.13 21.62 0.26
N GLY A 315 -13.74 22.20 1.39
CA GLY A 315 -13.32 23.60 1.50
C GLY A 315 -11.91 23.88 0.97
N ILE A 316 -11.13 22.86 0.62
CA ILE A 316 -9.71 22.98 0.23
C ILE A 316 -9.57 22.61 -1.25
N ARG A 317 -9.67 23.62 -2.13
CA ARG A 317 -9.73 23.42 -3.59
C ARG A 317 -8.51 22.68 -4.15
N ALA A 318 -7.30 23.03 -3.72
CA ALA A 318 -6.06 22.43 -4.22
C ALA A 318 -5.99 20.93 -3.85
N MET A 319 -6.28 20.61 -2.60
CA MET A 319 -6.32 19.23 -2.08
C MET A 319 -7.38 18.37 -2.78
N ARG A 320 -8.57 18.93 -3.06
CA ARG A 320 -9.60 18.23 -3.83
C ARG A 320 -9.13 17.92 -5.26
N ARG A 321 -8.51 18.89 -5.93
CA ARG A 321 -7.95 18.69 -7.28
C ARG A 321 -6.87 17.62 -7.28
N LEU A 322 -5.99 17.63 -6.27
CA LEU A 322 -4.96 16.61 -6.09
C LEU A 322 -5.57 15.22 -5.93
N ALA A 323 -6.51 15.05 -4.99
CA ALA A 323 -7.16 13.76 -4.74
C ALA A 323 -7.87 13.21 -5.99
N LEU A 324 -8.60 14.05 -6.72
CA LEU A 324 -9.30 13.62 -7.94
C LEU A 324 -8.31 13.27 -9.07
N ARG A 325 -7.19 14.00 -9.19
CA ARG A 325 -6.14 13.71 -10.18
C ARG A 325 -5.46 12.38 -9.89
N GLU A 326 -5.09 12.13 -8.63
CA GLU A 326 -4.51 10.86 -8.20
C GLU A 326 -5.48 9.69 -8.44
N ALA A 327 -6.74 9.82 -8.01
CA ALA A 327 -7.75 8.78 -8.22
C ALA A 327 -8.00 8.47 -9.71
N ALA A 328 -7.99 9.50 -10.57
CA ALA A 328 -8.16 9.31 -12.02
C ALA A 328 -6.95 8.60 -12.64
N HIS A 329 -5.74 8.94 -12.21
CA HIS A 329 -4.51 8.28 -12.67
C HIS A 329 -4.50 6.81 -12.22
N GLU A 330 -4.76 6.54 -10.94
CA GLU A 330 -4.85 5.16 -10.43
C GLU A 330 -5.98 4.37 -11.11
N TYR A 331 -7.13 4.98 -11.39
CA TYR A 331 -8.21 4.29 -12.11
C TYR A 331 -7.85 3.97 -13.56
N SER A 332 -7.06 4.82 -14.23
CA SER A 332 -6.63 4.57 -15.60
C SER A 332 -5.79 3.30 -15.73
N GLU A 333 -5.01 2.97 -14.69
CA GLU A 333 -4.25 1.72 -14.60
C GLU A 333 -5.16 0.49 -14.51
N TYR A 334 -6.44 0.60 -14.16
CA TYR A 334 -7.37 -0.54 -14.15
C TYR A 334 -8.10 -0.76 -15.48
N LEU A 335 -7.98 0.16 -16.44
CA LEU A 335 -8.73 0.06 -17.70
C LEU A 335 -8.29 -1.15 -18.54
N PHE A 336 -7.08 -1.69 -18.36
CA PHE A 336 -6.65 -2.92 -19.04
C PHE A 336 -7.47 -4.15 -18.64
N LEU A 337 -8.14 -4.14 -17.48
CA LEU A 337 -9.02 -5.24 -17.05
C LEU A 337 -10.22 -5.40 -18.00
N PHE A 338 -10.64 -4.34 -18.69
CA PHE A 338 -11.79 -4.39 -19.59
C PHE A 338 -11.59 -5.32 -20.80
N PRO A 339 -10.57 -5.13 -21.67
CA PRO A 339 -10.32 -6.05 -22.78
C PRO A 339 -10.02 -7.47 -22.28
N LEU A 340 -9.38 -7.61 -21.12
CA LEU A 340 -9.10 -8.90 -20.51
C LEU A 340 -10.38 -9.69 -20.17
N PHE A 341 -11.33 -9.08 -19.46
CA PHE A 341 -12.60 -9.73 -19.14
C PHE A 341 -13.38 -10.12 -20.41
N PHE A 342 -13.25 -9.32 -21.47
CA PHE A 342 -13.84 -9.65 -22.77
C PHE A 342 -13.21 -10.90 -23.38
N SER A 343 -11.87 -11.00 -23.40
CA SER A 343 -11.16 -12.18 -23.91
C SER A 343 -11.53 -13.45 -23.14
N ILE A 344 -11.66 -13.37 -21.81
CA ILE A 344 -12.00 -14.54 -20.99
C ILE A 344 -13.46 -14.98 -21.22
N ALA A 345 -14.38 -14.02 -21.36
CA ALA A 345 -15.76 -14.32 -21.74
C ALA A 345 -15.85 -15.05 -23.09
N LEU A 346 -15.00 -14.68 -24.07
CA LEU A 346 -14.92 -15.39 -25.36
C LEU A 346 -14.41 -16.83 -25.20
N LEU A 347 -13.38 -17.07 -24.38
CA LEU A 347 -12.88 -18.42 -24.09
C LEU A 347 -13.95 -19.31 -23.45
N GLN A 348 -14.77 -18.74 -22.55
CA GLN A 348 -15.89 -19.47 -21.97
C GLN A 348 -16.91 -19.87 -23.03
N LYS A 349 -17.25 -18.96 -23.95
CA LYS A 349 -18.18 -19.28 -25.05
C LYS A 349 -17.63 -20.34 -26.01
N ALA A 350 -16.32 -20.54 -26.07
CA ALA A 350 -15.66 -21.55 -26.88
C ALA A 350 -15.61 -22.96 -26.25
N GLY A 351 -16.15 -23.16 -25.04
CA GLY A 351 -16.19 -24.47 -24.38
C GLY A 351 -14.86 -24.90 -23.74
N PHE A 352 -13.95 -23.95 -23.52
CA PHE A 352 -12.59 -24.23 -23.03
C PHE A 352 -12.58 -24.69 -21.56
N PHE A 353 -13.40 -24.10 -20.69
CA PHE A 353 -13.39 -24.40 -19.25
C PHE A 353 -14.00 -25.77 -18.92
N GLU A 354 -14.91 -26.29 -19.74
CA GLU A 354 -15.47 -27.64 -19.60
C GLU A 354 -14.41 -28.74 -19.82
N ALA A 355 -13.43 -28.48 -20.69
CA ALA A 355 -12.29 -29.38 -20.85
C ALA A 355 -11.42 -29.40 -19.59
N ILE A 356 -11.17 -28.23 -18.98
CA ILE A 356 -10.40 -28.12 -17.74
C ILE A 356 -11.13 -28.81 -16.58
N ALA A 357 -12.43 -28.53 -16.39
CA ALA A 357 -13.20 -29.14 -15.31
C ALA A 357 -13.16 -30.68 -15.34
N ARG A 358 -13.26 -31.28 -16.53
CA ARG A 358 -13.11 -32.74 -16.71
C ARG A 358 -11.71 -33.22 -16.36
N ALA A 359 -10.67 -32.51 -16.79
CA ALA A 359 -9.30 -32.84 -16.43
C ALA A 359 -9.05 -32.76 -14.91
N LEU A 360 -9.68 -31.80 -14.22
CA LEU A 360 -9.61 -31.68 -12.76
C LEU A 360 -10.27 -32.85 -12.05
N LEU A 361 -11.46 -33.26 -12.48
CA LEU A 361 -12.16 -34.42 -11.90
C LEU A 361 -11.35 -35.71 -12.08
N LEU A 362 -10.81 -35.96 -13.28
CA LEU A 362 -9.91 -37.09 -13.53
C LEU A 362 -8.66 -37.03 -12.64
N GLY A 363 -8.12 -35.83 -12.43
CA GLY A 363 -7.01 -35.61 -11.50
C GLY A 363 -7.38 -35.94 -10.06
N VAL A 364 -8.58 -35.56 -9.61
CA VAL A 364 -9.08 -35.86 -8.26
C VAL A 364 -9.26 -37.37 -8.09
N GLU A 365 -9.82 -38.06 -9.07
CA GLU A 365 -9.98 -39.52 -9.01
C GLU A 365 -8.64 -40.26 -8.92
N LYS A 366 -7.61 -39.76 -9.64
CA LYS A 366 -6.31 -40.43 -9.72
C LYS A 366 -5.36 -40.08 -8.58
N PHE A 367 -5.34 -38.82 -8.15
CA PHE A 367 -4.37 -38.29 -7.19
C PHE A 367 -5.00 -37.83 -5.88
N GLY A 368 -6.33 -37.76 -5.79
CA GLY A 368 -7.03 -37.23 -4.62
C GLY A 368 -7.13 -35.70 -4.61
N ALA A 369 -8.12 -35.21 -3.88
CA ALA A 369 -8.46 -33.79 -3.83
C ALA A 369 -7.33 -32.93 -3.24
N ALA A 370 -6.61 -33.41 -2.22
CA ALA A 370 -5.54 -32.67 -1.57
C ALA A 370 -4.34 -32.40 -2.51
N HIS A 371 -3.89 -33.42 -3.26
CA HIS A 371 -2.82 -33.25 -4.25
C HIS A 371 -3.25 -32.33 -5.40
N MET A 372 -4.49 -32.46 -5.87
CA MET A 372 -5.01 -31.55 -6.89
C MET A 372 -5.11 -30.11 -6.39
N ALA A 373 -5.51 -29.89 -5.14
CA ALA A 373 -5.50 -28.57 -4.54
C ALA A 373 -4.07 -27.99 -4.44
N ALA A 374 -3.09 -28.80 -4.07
CA ALA A 374 -1.69 -28.37 -4.05
C ALA A 374 -1.17 -28.02 -5.46
N PHE A 375 -1.56 -28.78 -6.50
CA PHE A 375 -1.24 -28.44 -7.88
C PHE A 375 -1.93 -27.16 -8.36
N GLN A 376 -3.19 -26.95 -7.96
CA GLN A 376 -3.93 -25.70 -8.23
C GLN A 376 -3.24 -24.50 -7.58
N PHE A 377 -2.83 -24.63 -6.32
CA PHE A 377 -2.06 -23.61 -5.60
C PHE A 377 -0.76 -23.28 -6.35
N ALA A 378 0.06 -24.30 -6.63
CA ALA A 378 1.35 -24.10 -7.31
C ALA A 378 1.16 -23.48 -8.71
N GLY A 379 0.21 -24.00 -9.50
CA GLY A 379 -0.12 -23.49 -10.82
C GLY A 379 -0.57 -22.04 -10.78
N ALA A 380 -1.48 -21.68 -9.87
CA ALA A 380 -1.93 -20.30 -9.69
C ALA A 380 -0.79 -19.38 -9.24
N THR A 381 0.14 -19.85 -8.39
CA THR A 381 1.33 -19.09 -8.02
C THR A 381 2.22 -18.78 -9.22
N PHE A 382 2.59 -19.79 -10.01
CA PHE A 382 3.47 -19.56 -11.16
C PHE A 382 2.80 -18.72 -12.25
N LEU A 383 1.51 -18.97 -12.51
CA LEU A 383 0.75 -18.16 -13.47
C LEU A 383 0.66 -16.71 -13.01
N SER A 384 0.36 -16.46 -11.75
CA SER A 384 0.25 -15.09 -11.19
C SER A 384 1.61 -14.40 -11.03
N ALA A 385 2.71 -15.15 -11.06
CA ALA A 385 4.04 -14.56 -11.18
C ALA A 385 4.33 -14.04 -12.60
N MET A 386 3.62 -14.55 -13.61
CA MET A 386 3.81 -14.18 -15.02
C MET A 386 2.69 -13.26 -15.55
N LEU A 387 1.50 -13.35 -14.96
CA LEU A 387 0.27 -12.69 -15.37
C LEU A 387 -0.31 -11.93 -14.18
N ASP A 388 -1.08 -10.88 -14.44
CA ASP A 388 -1.79 -10.17 -13.38
C ASP A 388 -2.75 -11.10 -12.62
N ASN A 389 -2.77 -10.96 -11.29
CA ASN A 389 -3.57 -11.81 -10.41
C ASN A 389 -5.08 -11.81 -10.72
N ASN A 390 -5.63 -10.75 -11.31
CA ASN A 390 -7.03 -10.70 -11.75
C ASN A 390 -7.31 -11.67 -12.90
N VAL A 391 -6.35 -11.78 -13.84
CA VAL A 391 -6.41 -12.72 -14.97
C VAL A 391 -6.52 -14.14 -14.44
N VAL A 392 -5.62 -14.48 -13.52
CA VAL A 392 -5.52 -15.82 -12.96
C VAL A 392 -6.77 -16.14 -12.15
N ALA A 393 -7.29 -15.20 -11.38
CA ALA A 393 -8.52 -15.39 -10.62
C ALA A 393 -9.75 -15.64 -11.52
N ASP A 394 -9.90 -14.88 -12.61
CA ASP A 394 -11.03 -15.05 -13.53
C ASP A 394 -10.96 -16.41 -14.25
N PHE A 395 -9.77 -16.77 -14.74
CA PHE A 395 -9.53 -18.06 -15.39
C PHE A 395 -9.74 -19.24 -14.44
N ALA A 396 -9.13 -19.18 -13.25
CA ALA A 396 -9.14 -20.29 -12.29
C ALA A 396 -10.53 -20.51 -11.68
N GLY A 397 -11.29 -19.45 -11.43
CA GLY A 397 -12.66 -19.55 -10.94
C GLY A 397 -13.60 -20.21 -11.95
N ARG A 398 -13.54 -19.82 -13.23
CA ARG A 398 -14.38 -20.43 -14.27
C ARG A 398 -14.08 -21.91 -14.48
N ALA A 399 -12.82 -22.33 -14.29
CA ALA A 399 -12.41 -23.72 -14.41
C ALA A 399 -13.05 -24.66 -13.37
N ILE A 400 -13.55 -24.13 -12.23
CA ILE A 400 -14.08 -24.95 -11.13
C ILE A 400 -15.58 -24.75 -10.85
N HIS A 401 -16.27 -23.89 -11.61
CA HIS A 401 -17.68 -23.52 -11.40
C HIS A 401 -18.69 -24.69 -11.44
N GLY A 402 -18.32 -25.85 -12.02
CA GLY A 402 -19.17 -27.04 -12.10
C GLY A 402 -18.85 -28.16 -11.11
N LEU A 403 -17.93 -27.96 -10.18
CA LEU A 403 -17.52 -29.00 -9.23
C LEU A 403 -18.45 -29.06 -8.00
N GLY A 404 -18.36 -30.14 -7.22
CA GLY A 404 -19.08 -30.24 -5.95
C GLY A 404 -18.62 -29.17 -4.95
N ALA A 405 -19.53 -28.66 -4.11
CA ALA A 405 -19.28 -27.50 -3.24
C ALA A 405 -18.01 -27.61 -2.37
N GLY A 406 -17.72 -28.80 -1.80
CA GLY A 406 -16.51 -28.99 -1.02
C GLY A 406 -15.21 -28.92 -1.84
N LEU A 407 -15.22 -29.42 -3.08
CA LEU A 407 -14.10 -29.27 -4.02
C LEU A 407 -13.95 -27.81 -4.46
N ILE A 408 -15.07 -27.11 -4.70
CA ILE A 408 -15.05 -25.67 -5.01
C ILE A 408 -14.36 -24.93 -3.86
N HIS A 409 -14.72 -25.17 -2.61
CA HIS A 409 -14.11 -24.49 -1.46
C HIS A 409 -12.61 -24.78 -1.36
N LEU A 410 -12.21 -26.04 -1.43
CA LEU A 410 -10.81 -26.43 -1.33
C LEU A 410 -9.98 -25.83 -2.48
N PHE A 411 -10.46 -25.94 -3.71
CA PHE A 411 -9.74 -25.43 -4.89
C PHE A 411 -9.75 -23.91 -4.96
N ALA A 412 -10.85 -23.25 -4.62
CA ALA A 412 -10.90 -21.81 -4.55
C ALA A 412 -9.91 -21.28 -3.52
N MET A 413 -9.85 -21.87 -2.31
CA MET A 413 -8.86 -21.45 -1.30
C MET A 413 -7.43 -21.61 -1.82
N ALA A 414 -7.12 -22.78 -2.41
CA ALA A 414 -5.80 -23.04 -2.96
C ALA A 414 -5.42 -22.07 -4.09
N GLN A 415 -6.36 -21.77 -5.00
CA GLN A 415 -6.14 -20.81 -6.09
C GLN A 415 -5.98 -19.38 -5.56
N ILE A 416 -6.79 -18.96 -4.58
CA ILE A 416 -6.73 -17.64 -3.93
C ILE A 416 -5.38 -17.42 -3.27
N ALA A 417 -4.95 -18.38 -2.44
CA ALA A 417 -3.63 -18.34 -1.84
C ALA A 417 -2.54 -18.33 -2.93
N GLY A 418 -2.71 -19.16 -3.97
CA GLY A 418 -1.76 -19.31 -5.06
C GLY A 418 -1.51 -18.01 -5.80
N TYR A 419 -2.56 -17.38 -6.34
CA TYR A 419 -2.38 -16.15 -7.11
C TYR A 419 -1.93 -14.97 -6.24
N ALA A 420 -2.30 -14.94 -4.95
CA ALA A 420 -1.89 -13.86 -4.05
C ALA A 420 -0.38 -13.93 -3.78
N VAL A 421 0.14 -15.13 -3.52
CA VAL A 421 1.58 -15.38 -3.35
C VAL A 421 2.33 -15.13 -4.65
N GLY A 422 1.83 -15.66 -5.77
CA GLY A 422 2.43 -15.49 -7.09
C GLY A 422 2.51 -14.03 -7.53
N GLY A 423 1.46 -13.25 -7.26
CA GLY A 423 1.37 -11.84 -7.63
C GLY A 423 2.41 -10.94 -6.97
N CYS A 424 3.07 -11.44 -5.91
CA CYS A 424 4.17 -10.76 -5.21
C CYS A 424 5.56 -11.20 -5.71
N TRP A 425 5.67 -12.29 -6.48
CA TRP A 425 6.96 -12.87 -6.86
C TRP A 425 7.69 -12.02 -7.91
N THR A 426 6.95 -11.43 -8.84
CA THR A 426 7.49 -10.52 -9.86
C THR A 426 6.86 -9.13 -9.74
N HIS A 427 7.55 -8.13 -10.28
CA HIS A 427 7.08 -6.75 -10.34
C HIS A 427 5.77 -6.54 -11.13
N ILE A 428 5.36 -7.49 -11.97
CA ILE A 428 4.15 -7.39 -12.82
C ILE A 428 3.00 -8.30 -12.37
N GLY A 429 3.23 -9.18 -11.38
CA GLY A 429 2.23 -10.18 -10.98
C GLY A 429 1.00 -9.59 -10.29
N SER A 430 1.09 -8.35 -9.83
CA SER A 430 -0.02 -7.60 -9.26
C SER A 430 0.20 -6.10 -9.40
N ALA A 431 -0.89 -5.33 -9.39
CA ALA A 431 -0.84 -3.87 -9.38
C ALA A 431 -0.02 -3.32 -8.19
N GLN A 432 -0.06 -3.96 -7.02
CA GLN A 432 0.74 -3.60 -5.86
C GLN A 432 2.24 -3.73 -6.13
N SER A 433 2.65 -4.81 -6.78
CA SER A 433 4.03 -5.03 -7.21
C SER A 433 4.49 -3.99 -8.23
N VAL A 434 3.61 -3.59 -9.16
CA VAL A 434 3.91 -2.54 -10.15
C VAL A 434 4.13 -1.20 -9.46
N VAL A 435 3.24 -0.81 -8.54
CA VAL A 435 3.34 0.45 -7.78
C VAL A 435 4.62 0.47 -6.94
N ALA A 436 4.92 -0.62 -6.23
CA ALA A 436 6.12 -0.74 -5.41
C ALA A 436 7.41 -0.69 -6.26
N TYR A 437 7.42 -1.36 -7.41
CA TYR A 437 8.56 -1.35 -8.33
C TYR A 437 8.79 0.03 -8.94
N ALA A 438 7.72 0.70 -9.39
CA ALA A 438 7.79 2.06 -9.89
C ALA A 438 8.32 3.03 -8.81
N PHE A 439 7.86 2.87 -7.56
CA PHE A 439 8.36 3.65 -6.44
C PHE A 439 9.85 3.42 -6.18
N ILE A 440 10.31 2.17 -6.16
CA ILE A 440 11.73 1.86 -5.94
C ILE A 440 12.59 2.51 -7.03
N ARG A 441 12.19 2.37 -8.30
CA ARG A 441 12.93 2.98 -9.41
C ARG A 441 12.96 4.50 -9.35
N LYS A 442 11.85 5.12 -8.96
CA LYS A 442 11.77 6.58 -8.94
C LYS A 442 12.47 7.20 -7.72
N GLU A 443 12.30 6.61 -6.54
CA GLU A 443 12.59 7.30 -5.27
C GLU A 443 13.75 6.67 -4.48
N ILE A 444 14.28 5.51 -4.91
CA ILE A 444 15.33 4.79 -4.16
C ILE A 444 16.52 4.41 -5.05
N ASP A 445 16.28 3.75 -6.19
CA ASP A 445 17.32 3.27 -7.10
C ASP A 445 16.80 3.17 -8.54
N GLU A 446 17.13 4.17 -9.37
CA GLU A 446 16.75 4.25 -10.80
C GLU A 446 17.21 3.03 -11.63
N ARG A 447 18.29 2.39 -11.20
CA ARG A 447 18.91 1.24 -11.89
C ARG A 447 18.34 -0.10 -11.41
N TYR A 448 17.38 -0.08 -10.49
CA TYR A 448 16.72 -1.28 -9.99
C TYR A 448 16.01 -2.02 -11.13
N ASN A 449 16.27 -3.31 -11.26
CA ASN A 449 15.80 -4.13 -12.37
C ASN A 449 14.94 -5.33 -11.91
N PRO A 450 14.18 -5.97 -12.82
CA PRO A 450 13.28 -7.06 -12.47
C PRO A 450 13.96 -8.29 -11.85
N PHE A 451 15.20 -8.58 -12.22
CA PHE A 451 15.92 -9.73 -11.66
C PHE A 451 16.32 -9.51 -10.20
N GLN A 452 16.66 -8.27 -9.83
CA GLN A 452 16.88 -7.90 -8.43
C GLN A 452 15.59 -8.08 -7.62
N TRP A 453 14.43 -7.69 -8.16
CA TRP A 453 13.14 -7.95 -7.53
C TRP A 453 12.93 -9.44 -7.24
N ILE A 454 13.06 -10.28 -8.26
CA ILE A 454 12.85 -11.73 -8.13
C ILE A 454 13.82 -12.29 -7.08
N ARG A 455 15.10 -11.93 -7.15
CA ARG A 455 16.12 -12.40 -6.19
C ARG A 455 15.79 -12.01 -4.76
N ALA A 456 15.29 -10.80 -4.52
CA ALA A 456 14.97 -10.31 -3.18
C ALA A 456 13.63 -10.85 -2.65
N MET A 457 12.63 -11.08 -3.50
CA MET A 457 11.33 -11.65 -3.09
C MET A 457 11.36 -13.16 -2.89
N THR A 458 12.11 -13.89 -3.71
CA THR A 458 12.07 -15.37 -3.74
C THR A 458 12.19 -16.02 -2.36
N PRO A 459 13.08 -15.61 -1.44
CA PRO A 459 13.16 -16.23 -0.12
C PRO A 459 11.85 -16.16 0.67
N VAL A 460 11.24 -14.96 0.76
CA VAL A 460 9.98 -14.75 1.50
C VAL A 460 8.82 -15.48 0.81
N ILE A 461 8.79 -15.44 -0.52
CA ILE A 461 7.75 -16.13 -1.30
C ILE A 461 7.84 -17.64 -1.11
N LEU A 462 9.05 -18.23 -1.09
CA LEU A 462 9.23 -19.65 -0.83
C LEU A 462 8.81 -20.05 0.59
N GLU A 463 9.12 -19.24 1.60
CA GLU A 463 8.67 -19.48 2.97
C GLU A 463 7.12 -19.49 3.05
N ILE A 464 6.47 -18.52 2.43
CA ILE A 464 5.00 -18.46 2.37
C ILE A 464 4.44 -19.60 1.51
N PHE A 465 5.09 -19.95 0.41
CA PHE A 465 4.68 -21.04 -0.48
C PHE A 465 4.62 -22.37 0.28
N VAL A 466 5.70 -22.71 0.99
CA VAL A 466 5.78 -23.96 1.78
C VAL A 466 4.70 -23.95 2.86
N LEU A 467 4.53 -22.84 3.57
CA LEU A 467 3.50 -22.68 4.59
C LEU A 467 2.08 -22.87 4.02
N ALA A 468 1.78 -22.24 2.89
CA ALA A 468 0.49 -22.35 2.23
C ALA A 468 0.23 -23.78 1.72
N VAL A 469 1.23 -24.47 1.18
CA VAL A 469 1.11 -25.89 0.80
C VAL A 469 0.73 -26.75 2.00
N VAL A 470 1.35 -26.54 3.17
CA VAL A 470 1.00 -27.26 4.40
C VAL A 470 -0.46 -27.01 4.78
N ILE A 471 -0.93 -25.76 4.73
CA ILE A 471 -2.32 -25.41 5.03
C ILE A 471 -3.29 -26.06 4.03
N VAL A 472 -2.96 -26.05 2.73
CA VAL A 472 -3.75 -26.70 1.69
C VAL A 472 -3.87 -28.20 1.94
N TYR A 473 -2.80 -28.87 2.35
CA TYR A 473 -2.84 -30.29 2.70
C TYR A 473 -3.67 -30.58 3.94
N ILE A 474 -3.56 -29.74 4.98
CA ILE A 474 -4.38 -29.87 6.19
C ILE A 474 -5.87 -29.77 5.83
N GLU A 475 -6.26 -28.76 5.06
CA GLU A 475 -7.65 -28.58 4.61
C GLU A 475 -8.11 -29.72 3.69
N GLY A 476 -7.23 -30.18 2.78
CA GLY A 476 -7.50 -31.34 1.93
C GLY A 476 -7.73 -32.63 2.72
N PHE A 477 -6.98 -32.85 3.80
CA PHE A 477 -7.19 -33.98 4.71
C PHE A 477 -8.50 -33.87 5.48
N LEU A 478 -8.80 -32.67 6.02
CA LEU A 478 -10.06 -32.41 6.72
C LEU A 478 -11.27 -32.58 5.78
N TYR A 479 -11.13 -32.25 4.50
CA TYR A 479 -12.14 -32.52 3.48
C TYR A 479 -12.36 -34.01 3.28
N GLY A 480 -11.30 -34.81 3.11
CA GLY A 480 -11.43 -36.26 2.91
C GLY A 480 -11.96 -37.04 4.12
N SER A 481 -11.96 -36.42 5.30
CA SER A 481 -12.52 -36.99 6.54
C SER A 481 -14.02 -36.73 6.74
N ARG A 482 -14.64 -35.88 5.90
CA ARG A 482 -16.08 -35.57 5.90
C ARG A 482 -16.78 -36.28 4.75
#